data_AF-A0A963ILR8-F1
#
_entry.id   AF-A0A963ILR8-F1
#
_cell.length_a   1.000
_cell.length_b   1.000
_cell.length_c   1.000
_cell.angle_alpha   90.00
_cell.angle_beta   90.00
_cell.angle_gamma   90.00
#
_symmetry.space_group_name_H-M   'P 1'
#
loop_
_entity.id
_entity.type
_entity.pdbx_description
1 polymer ?
#
loop_
_entity_poly.entity_id
_entity_poly.type
_entity_poly.pdbx_seq_one_letter_code
_entity_poly.pdbx_strand_id
1 'polypeptide(L)'
;MTAALTAWAEGPNPNRNAYFGETHLHTSWSLDAWIFGNKITGPADAYRYAKGEAIPHPLGYPIRITTPLDFMGVTDHSEYVGVTKQANTPGSYTSKLPEVQGLIITDPNSKEQQQRAFLALLKIMTGPPIKALMTDKVAGTVWKENNDIANAANEPGRFTAFCSYEWTSMPDNRNLHRNVFFRDCGKVPEMPYSALNSVHPAELWKWMDGQRKAGNELLAISHNANLSDGWMYPTDVDSLGRPIDAAWAESRVRNERLIEIKQIKGQSETHPLLSPNDEFSSFAIWSVLLGLPAESGRVDKIVGSYARQALKDGLAMQDTRGFNPYKFGFGAAADSHNTGTPYRQENFFGGHAQEDGSIETRMSGHNFAGIDVRYEEPAGLTGVWAEENTRASLFDAMNRRETFGVSGPHIKVRLFGGWDYDQQLLNDGDWITKAY
;
A
#
# COMPACT_ATOMS: atom_id res chain seq x y z
N MET A 1 29.84 -26.68 -7.76
CA MET A 1 29.58 -25.52 -8.65
C MET A 1 28.72 -26.01 -9.80
N THR A 2 27.41 -25.94 -9.64
CA THR A 2 26.45 -26.09 -10.74
C THR A 2 26.00 -24.69 -11.08
N ALA A 3 26.47 -24.20 -12.23
CA ALA A 3 26.04 -22.92 -12.79
C ALA A 3 24.52 -22.99 -13.01
N ALA A 4 23.78 -22.17 -12.27
CA ALA A 4 22.40 -21.88 -12.61
C ALA A 4 22.42 -21.23 -13.99
N LEU A 5 21.81 -21.90 -14.96
CA LEU A 5 21.51 -21.36 -16.26
C LEU A 5 20.86 -19.99 -16.05
N THR A 6 21.54 -18.93 -16.48
CA THR A 6 20.95 -17.62 -16.69
C THR A 6 19.76 -17.82 -17.62
N ALA A 7 18.56 -17.82 -17.06
CA ALA A 7 17.34 -17.70 -17.84
C ALA A 7 17.43 -16.36 -18.57
N TRP A 8 17.53 -16.44 -19.90
CA TRP A 8 17.43 -15.28 -20.77
C TRP A 8 16.06 -14.66 -20.52
N ALA A 9 15.96 -13.33 -20.58
CA ALA A 9 14.66 -12.67 -20.53
C ALA A 9 13.76 -13.31 -21.60
N GLU A 10 12.78 -14.10 -21.17
CA GLU A 10 11.74 -14.60 -22.06
C GLU A 10 11.09 -13.36 -22.68
N GLY A 11 11.05 -13.31 -24.01
CA GLY A 11 10.34 -12.23 -24.70
C GLY A 11 8.89 -12.15 -24.24
N PRO A 12 8.18 -11.05 -24.54
CA PRO A 12 6.79 -10.87 -24.10
C PRO A 12 5.94 -12.10 -24.36
N ASN A 13 5.32 -12.62 -23.30
CA ASN A 13 4.41 -13.76 -23.39
C ASN A 13 3.00 -13.24 -23.70
N PRO A 14 2.44 -13.46 -24.91
CA PRO A 14 1.09 -13.00 -25.25
C PRO A 14 0.02 -13.64 -24.36
N ASN A 15 0.31 -14.81 -23.78
CA ASN A 15 -0.55 -15.50 -22.84
C ASN A 15 -0.36 -15.06 -21.39
N ARG A 16 0.58 -14.13 -21.14
CA ARG A 16 0.91 -13.51 -19.86
C ARG A 16 1.50 -14.48 -18.82
N ASN A 17 2.38 -13.94 -18.00
CA ASN A 17 2.99 -14.58 -16.84
C ASN A 17 2.39 -14.00 -15.56
N ALA A 18 2.30 -14.82 -14.50
CA ALA A 18 1.95 -14.32 -13.17
C ALA A 18 3.22 -13.85 -12.46
N TYR A 19 3.29 -12.55 -12.20
CA TYR A 19 4.32 -11.89 -11.42
C TYR A 19 3.79 -11.54 -10.04
N PHE A 20 4.60 -11.70 -9.00
CA PHE A 20 4.23 -11.46 -7.62
C PHE A 20 5.02 -10.30 -7.02
N GLY A 21 4.34 -9.39 -6.33
CA GLY A 21 5.00 -8.21 -5.80
C GLY A 21 4.27 -7.54 -4.65
N GLU A 22 5.01 -6.61 -4.03
CA GLU A 22 4.59 -5.83 -2.88
C GLU A 22 4.15 -4.44 -3.35
N THR A 23 2.96 -4.03 -2.92
CA THR A 23 2.36 -2.76 -3.31
C THR A 23 2.10 -1.84 -2.12
N HIS A 24 2.48 -2.24 -0.92
CA HIS A 24 2.24 -1.46 0.28
C HIS A 24 3.23 -1.83 1.40
N LEU A 25 4.22 -0.97 1.61
CA LEU A 25 5.10 -1.04 2.78
C LEU A 25 5.67 0.34 3.12
N HIS A 26 6.19 0.45 4.34
CA HIS A 26 6.83 1.64 4.87
C HIS A 26 8.25 1.34 5.32
N THR A 27 9.11 2.34 5.17
CA THR A 27 10.50 2.33 5.59
C THR A 27 10.73 3.38 6.67
N SER A 28 11.96 3.49 7.18
CA SER A 28 12.34 4.54 8.14
C SER A 28 12.15 5.99 7.64
N TRP A 29 11.79 6.18 6.37
CA TRP A 29 11.45 7.49 5.84
C TRP A 29 10.01 7.91 6.16
N SER A 30 9.11 6.96 6.42
CA SER A 30 7.79 7.30 6.95
C SER A 30 7.87 7.69 8.43
N LEU A 31 7.01 8.62 8.84
CA LEU A 31 6.90 9.05 10.23
C LEU A 31 6.31 7.95 11.13
N ASP A 32 5.32 7.22 10.66
CA ASP A 32 4.67 6.18 11.45
C ASP A 32 5.61 4.98 11.67
N ALA A 33 6.34 4.55 10.65
CA ALA A 33 7.36 3.52 10.78
C ALA A 33 8.45 3.91 11.77
N TRP A 34 8.85 5.19 11.75
CA TRP A 34 9.78 5.72 12.74
C TRP A 34 9.21 5.65 14.15
N ILE A 35 7.93 5.99 14.34
CA ILE A 35 7.22 5.90 15.62
C ILE A 35 7.20 4.47 16.15
N PHE A 36 6.94 3.48 15.31
CA PHE A 36 7.02 2.06 15.66
C PHE A 36 8.45 1.59 15.93
N GLY A 37 9.46 2.40 15.59
CA GLY A 37 10.86 2.16 15.94
C GLY A 37 11.75 1.76 14.77
N ASN A 38 11.25 1.78 13.53
CA ASN A 38 12.09 1.62 12.35
C ASN A 38 12.84 2.92 12.02
N LYS A 39 14.11 2.96 12.42
CA LYS A 39 14.98 4.14 12.29
C LYS A 39 16.21 3.89 11.42
N ILE A 40 16.35 2.68 10.86
CA ILE A 40 17.62 2.18 10.35
C ILE A 40 17.59 1.62 8.93
N THR A 41 16.43 1.20 8.41
CA THR A 41 16.33 0.66 7.05
C THR A 41 15.45 1.55 6.18
N GLY A 42 15.96 1.93 5.00
CA GLY A 42 15.30 2.88 4.09
C GLY A 42 14.78 2.23 2.80
N PRO A 43 14.32 3.02 1.82
CA PRO A 43 13.78 2.51 0.55
C PRO A 43 14.76 1.61 -0.22
N ALA A 44 16.06 1.90 -0.17
CA ALA A 44 17.07 1.05 -0.81
C ALA A 44 17.13 -0.35 -0.19
N ASP A 45 16.95 -0.46 1.13
CA ASP A 45 16.92 -1.75 1.84
C ASP A 45 15.66 -2.54 1.50
N ALA A 46 14.51 -1.88 1.31
CA ALA A 46 13.28 -2.54 0.87
C ALA A 46 13.49 -3.28 -0.46
N TYR A 47 14.09 -2.62 -1.45
CA TYR A 47 14.38 -3.25 -2.73
C TYR A 47 15.43 -4.36 -2.64
N ARG A 48 16.43 -4.22 -1.76
CA ARG A 48 17.40 -5.30 -1.47
C ARG A 48 16.69 -6.53 -0.88
N TYR A 49 15.81 -6.31 0.10
CA TYR A 49 14.98 -7.37 0.69
C TYR A 49 14.10 -8.05 -0.37
N ALA A 50 13.41 -7.28 -1.20
CA ALA A 50 12.56 -7.79 -2.28
C ALA A 50 13.32 -8.70 -3.25
N LYS A 51 14.58 -8.35 -3.55
CA LYS A 51 15.49 -9.12 -4.41
C LYS A 51 16.14 -10.32 -3.72
N GLY A 52 15.81 -10.59 -2.45
CA GLY A 52 16.30 -11.74 -1.72
C GLY A 52 17.57 -11.51 -0.92
N GLU A 53 18.01 -10.27 -0.72
CA GLU A 53 19.12 -9.96 0.19
C GLU A 53 18.66 -9.92 1.65
N ALA A 54 19.59 -10.13 2.58
CA ALA A 54 19.32 -9.90 3.99
C ALA A 54 19.45 -8.41 4.33
N ILE A 55 18.51 -7.91 5.15
CA ILE A 55 18.53 -6.56 5.74
C ILE A 55 18.39 -6.67 7.26
N PRO A 56 18.82 -5.67 8.04
CA PRO A 56 18.54 -5.68 9.47
C PRO A 56 17.05 -5.39 9.71
N HIS A 57 16.40 -6.23 10.51
CA HIS A 57 15.16 -5.86 11.19
C HIS A 57 15.41 -4.60 12.04
N PRO A 58 14.42 -3.74 12.29
CA PRO A 58 14.57 -2.58 13.18
C PRO A 58 15.17 -2.87 14.57
N LEU A 59 15.04 -4.10 15.07
CA LEU A 59 15.67 -4.57 16.32
C LEU A 59 17.13 -5.06 16.16
N GLY A 60 17.70 -4.98 14.96
CA GLY A 60 19.11 -5.25 14.65
C GLY A 60 19.44 -6.66 14.16
N TYR A 61 18.54 -7.64 14.33
CA TYR A 61 18.77 -8.99 13.81
C TYR A 61 18.46 -9.08 12.30
N PRO A 62 19.10 -9.99 11.53
CA PRO A 62 18.88 -10.06 10.08
C PRO A 62 17.52 -10.70 9.74
N ILE A 63 16.84 -10.15 8.73
CA ILE A 63 15.65 -10.73 8.09
C ILE A 63 15.90 -10.91 6.60
N ARG A 64 15.23 -11.90 6.00
CA ARG A 64 15.35 -12.23 4.57
C ARG A 64 14.04 -12.82 4.06
N ILE A 65 13.63 -12.41 2.87
CA ILE A 65 12.48 -13.02 2.19
C ILE A 65 12.84 -14.42 1.70
N THR A 66 11.91 -15.37 1.84
CA THR A 66 12.12 -16.77 1.41
C THR A 66 12.06 -16.94 -0.11
N THR A 67 11.25 -16.10 -0.76
CA THR A 67 11.03 -16.12 -2.22
C THR A 67 11.14 -14.68 -2.69
N PRO A 68 12.16 -14.32 -3.49
CA PRO A 68 12.28 -12.98 -4.05
C PRO A 68 11.03 -12.60 -4.85
N LEU A 69 10.72 -11.30 -4.87
CA LEU A 69 9.58 -10.75 -5.58
C LEU A 69 9.95 -10.40 -7.02
N ASP A 70 8.94 -10.36 -7.89
CA ASP A 70 9.08 -9.90 -9.27
C ASP A 70 9.01 -8.37 -9.37
N PHE A 71 8.25 -7.72 -8.48
CA PHE A 71 8.14 -6.27 -8.43
C PHE A 71 7.88 -5.72 -7.02
N MET A 72 8.14 -4.43 -6.83
CA MET A 72 7.82 -3.71 -5.59
C MET A 72 7.57 -2.22 -5.85
N GLY A 73 6.64 -1.63 -5.11
CA GLY A 73 6.61 -0.18 -4.85
C GLY A 73 6.88 0.09 -3.37
N VAL A 74 7.81 0.99 -3.07
CA VAL A 74 7.93 1.56 -1.72
C VAL A 74 6.88 2.65 -1.61
N THR A 75 6.03 2.58 -0.59
CA THR A 75 4.86 3.45 -0.45
C THR A 75 4.88 4.19 0.87
N ASP A 76 6.05 4.71 1.25
CA ASP A 76 6.12 5.67 2.35
C ASP A 76 5.09 6.79 2.12
N HIS A 77 4.48 7.24 3.22
CA HIS A 77 3.50 8.32 3.25
C HIS A 77 4.02 9.55 2.52
N SER A 78 3.19 10.28 1.79
CA SER A 78 3.58 11.58 1.21
C SER A 78 3.72 12.68 2.26
N GLU A 79 3.03 12.53 3.38
CA GLU A 79 2.99 13.44 4.51
C GLU A 79 4.33 13.43 5.24
N TYR A 80 5.09 14.52 5.15
CA TYR A 80 6.35 14.70 5.88
C TYR A 80 7.39 13.59 5.66
N VAL A 81 7.33 12.92 4.51
CA VAL A 81 8.25 11.84 4.14
C VAL A 81 9.70 12.27 4.28
N GLY A 82 10.52 11.41 4.87
CA GLY A 82 11.94 11.61 5.06
C GLY A 82 12.32 12.78 5.97
N VAL A 83 11.37 13.47 6.61
CA VAL A 83 11.67 14.62 7.49
C VAL A 83 12.56 14.20 8.66
N THR A 84 12.31 13.04 9.28
CA THR A 84 13.16 12.50 10.36
C THR A 84 14.59 12.28 9.89
N LYS A 85 14.78 11.63 8.74
CA LYS A 85 16.10 11.44 8.10
C LYS A 85 16.77 12.77 7.81
N GLN A 86 16.07 13.68 7.13
CA GLN A 86 16.67 14.95 6.71
C GLN A 86 17.01 15.84 7.91
N ALA A 87 16.17 15.88 8.95
CA ALA A 87 16.47 16.59 10.19
C ALA A 87 17.77 16.09 10.85
N ASN A 88 18.01 14.77 10.79
CA ASN A 88 19.20 14.11 11.34
C ASN A 88 20.38 14.03 10.36
N THR A 89 20.24 14.57 9.14
CA THR A 89 21.33 14.65 8.15
C THR A 89 22.11 15.96 8.34
N PRO A 90 23.38 15.92 8.78
CA PRO A 90 24.14 17.14 9.05
C PRO A 90 24.23 18.07 7.84
N GLY A 91 23.84 19.33 8.03
CA GLY A 91 23.95 20.37 7.01
C GLY A 91 22.84 20.39 5.97
N SER A 92 21.90 19.44 6.01
CA SER A 92 20.72 19.45 5.13
C SER A 92 19.91 20.74 5.29
N TYR A 93 19.15 21.13 4.28
CA TYR A 93 18.24 22.28 4.37
C TYR A 93 17.26 22.12 5.55
N THR A 94 16.63 20.94 5.65
CA THR A 94 15.63 20.59 6.66
C THR A 94 16.18 20.65 8.07
N SER A 95 17.42 20.18 8.31
CA SER A 95 18.05 20.21 9.65
C SER A 95 18.18 21.61 10.27
N LYS A 96 18.05 22.67 9.47
CA LYS A 96 18.14 24.07 9.91
C LYS A 96 16.76 24.69 10.22
N LEU A 97 15.68 23.99 9.91
CA LEU A 97 14.32 24.47 10.14
C LEU A 97 13.97 24.38 11.62
N PRO A 98 13.34 25.42 12.20
CA PRO A 98 12.97 25.42 13.62
C PRO A 98 11.98 24.29 13.96
N GLU A 99 11.13 23.89 13.01
CA GLU A 99 10.08 22.89 13.21
C GLU A 99 10.63 21.47 13.48
N VAL A 100 11.85 21.17 13.03
CA VAL A 100 12.44 19.83 13.16
C VAL A 100 13.49 19.71 14.26
N GLN A 101 13.82 20.79 14.97
CA GLN A 101 14.89 20.76 15.98
C GLN A 101 14.61 19.74 17.10
N GLY A 102 13.33 19.51 17.42
CA GLY A 102 12.92 18.48 18.38
C GLY A 102 13.24 17.04 17.92
N LEU A 103 13.35 16.81 16.60
CA LEU A 103 13.58 15.49 15.98
C LEU A 103 15.05 15.08 15.93
N ILE A 104 15.97 16.03 16.20
CA ILE A 104 17.41 15.78 16.06
C ILE A 104 17.89 14.94 17.25
N ILE A 105 18.52 13.81 16.92
CA ILE A 105 19.15 12.86 17.83
C ILE A 105 20.63 12.78 17.46
N THR A 106 21.49 13.38 18.27
CA THR A 106 22.95 13.37 18.09
C THR A 106 23.61 12.17 18.77
N ASP A 107 22.97 11.63 19.81
CA ASP A 107 23.37 10.39 20.47
C ASP A 107 22.20 9.39 20.40
N PRO A 108 22.29 8.35 19.55
CA PRO A 108 21.21 7.38 19.39
C PRO A 108 20.93 6.59 20.68
N ASN A 109 21.82 6.58 21.67
CA ASN A 109 21.61 5.90 22.94
C ASN A 109 20.97 6.80 24.01
N SER A 110 20.82 8.10 23.73
CA SER A 110 20.23 9.04 24.68
C SER A 110 18.70 8.88 24.73
N LYS A 111 18.21 8.26 25.81
CA LYS A 111 16.76 8.11 26.08
C LYS A 111 16.02 9.44 26.09
N GLU A 112 16.66 10.50 26.60
CA GLU A 112 16.08 11.84 26.64
C GLU A 112 15.87 12.41 25.22
N GLN A 113 16.87 12.27 24.35
CA GLN A 113 16.74 12.73 22.96
C GLN A 113 15.71 11.90 22.18
N GLN A 114 15.68 10.58 22.39
CA GLN A 114 14.67 9.71 21.80
C GLN A 114 13.25 10.09 22.24
N GLN A 115 13.04 10.34 23.53
CA GLN A 115 11.75 10.76 24.06
C GLN A 115 11.32 12.12 23.51
N ARG A 116 12.26 13.08 23.43
CA ARG A 116 12.00 14.39 22.83
C ARG A 116 11.60 14.28 21.36
N ALA A 117 12.33 13.50 20.58
CA ALA A 117 12.05 13.28 19.17
C ALA A 117 10.68 12.60 18.97
N PHE A 118 10.36 11.59 19.79
CA PHE A 118 9.07 10.94 19.79
C PHE A 118 7.92 11.93 20.06
N LEU A 119 8.02 12.74 21.12
CA LEU A 119 7.00 13.76 21.43
C LEU A 119 6.88 14.83 20.33
N ALA A 120 8.01 15.22 19.72
CA ALA A 120 8.01 16.14 18.59
C ALA A 120 7.31 15.53 17.35
N LEU A 121 7.51 14.25 17.06
CA LEU A 121 6.81 13.55 15.99
C LEU A 121 5.31 13.45 16.24
N LEU A 122 4.89 13.05 17.45
CA LEU A 122 3.48 13.03 17.82
C LEU A 122 2.83 14.40 17.61
N LYS A 123 3.53 15.48 17.97
CA LYS A 123 3.05 16.85 17.73
C LYS A 123 2.95 17.19 16.23
N ILE A 124 3.88 16.73 15.40
CA ILE A 124 3.84 16.94 13.94
C ILE A 124 2.65 16.19 13.33
N MET A 125 2.39 14.96 13.76
CA MET A 125 1.34 14.12 13.20
C MET A 125 -0.07 14.51 13.66
N THR A 126 -0.23 14.95 14.90
CA THR A 126 -1.55 15.33 15.47
C THR A 126 -1.85 16.83 15.36
N GLY A 127 -0.84 17.64 15.04
CA GLY A 127 -0.96 19.08 14.93
C GLY A 127 -1.42 19.57 13.55
N PRO A 128 -1.65 20.88 13.40
CA PRO A 128 -1.95 21.48 12.10
C PRO A 128 -0.82 21.27 11.07
N PRO A 129 -1.13 21.23 9.76
CA PRO A 129 -0.14 21.07 8.71
C PRO A 129 1.03 22.07 8.77
N ILE A 130 2.26 21.57 8.76
CA ILE A 130 3.49 22.35 8.80
C ILE A 130 3.98 22.60 7.37
N LYS A 131 3.54 23.72 6.80
CA LYS A 131 3.83 24.08 5.39
C LYS A 131 5.32 24.09 5.04
N ALA A 132 6.19 24.48 5.99
CA ALA A 132 7.64 24.53 5.76
C ALA A 132 8.24 23.17 5.40
N LEU A 133 7.63 22.07 5.85
CA LEU A 133 8.08 20.70 5.59
C LEU A 133 7.50 20.11 4.30
N MET A 134 6.50 20.75 3.71
CA MET A 134 5.83 20.32 2.47
C MET A 134 6.16 21.26 1.31
N THR A 135 7.45 21.56 1.13
CA THR A 135 7.99 22.39 0.05
C THR A 135 8.84 21.56 -0.92
N ASP A 136 9.12 22.12 -2.09
CA ASP A 136 10.05 21.55 -3.08
C ASP A 136 11.43 21.25 -2.48
N LYS A 137 11.91 22.12 -1.61
CA LYS A 137 13.21 22.00 -0.91
C LYS A 137 13.25 20.91 0.17
N VAL A 138 12.10 20.39 0.60
CA VAL A 138 11.98 19.33 1.61
C VAL A 138 11.33 18.11 0.96
N ALA A 139 10.01 18.10 0.86
CA ALA A 139 9.23 17.00 0.28
C ALA A 139 9.61 16.70 -1.18
N GLY A 140 9.83 17.72 -2.02
CA GLY A 140 10.26 17.50 -3.41
C GLY A 140 11.63 16.85 -3.52
N THR A 141 12.55 17.21 -2.63
CA THR A 141 13.89 16.59 -2.57
C THR A 141 13.82 15.13 -2.12
N VAL A 142 13.01 14.81 -1.11
CA VAL A 142 12.81 13.42 -0.66
C VAL A 142 12.10 12.60 -1.74
N TRP A 143 11.07 13.16 -2.39
CA TRP A 143 10.36 12.49 -3.47
C TRP A 143 11.28 12.16 -4.64
N LYS A 144 12.14 13.11 -5.04
CA LYS A 144 13.16 12.85 -6.06
C LYS A 144 14.10 11.73 -5.64
N GLU A 145 14.59 11.74 -4.40
CA GLU A 145 15.49 10.71 -3.89
C GLU A 145 14.83 9.31 -3.87
N ASN A 146 13.56 9.22 -3.47
CA ASN A 146 12.78 7.98 -3.54
C ASN A 146 12.71 7.43 -4.97
N ASN A 147 12.41 8.30 -5.94
CA ASN A 147 12.33 7.92 -7.35
C ASN A 147 13.69 7.50 -7.93
N ASP A 148 14.77 8.19 -7.53
CA ASP A 148 16.13 7.84 -7.93
C ASP A 148 16.50 6.43 -7.40
N ILE A 149 16.14 6.11 -6.15
CA ILE A 149 16.34 4.77 -5.57
C ILE A 149 15.52 3.71 -6.32
N ALA A 150 14.25 3.98 -6.61
CA ALA A 150 13.40 3.08 -7.40
C ALA A 150 13.98 2.85 -8.80
N ASN A 151 14.50 3.89 -9.46
CA ASN A 151 15.19 3.76 -10.75
C ASN A 151 16.47 2.93 -10.67
N ALA A 152 17.28 3.13 -9.63
CA ALA A 152 18.50 2.34 -9.43
C ALA A 152 18.21 0.86 -9.14
N ALA A 153 17.09 0.55 -8.48
CA ALA A 153 16.69 -0.82 -8.17
C ALA A 153 16.06 -1.58 -9.35
N ASN A 154 15.54 -0.86 -10.35
CA ASN A 154 14.77 -1.43 -11.45
C ASN A 154 15.65 -2.15 -12.48
N GLU A 155 15.43 -3.45 -12.63
CA GLU A 155 16.13 -4.34 -13.56
C GLU A 155 15.08 -5.00 -14.48
N PRO A 156 14.62 -4.33 -15.56
CA PRO A 156 13.57 -4.85 -16.44
C PRO A 156 13.83 -6.29 -16.91
N GLY A 157 12.80 -7.13 -16.86
CA GLY A 157 12.87 -8.56 -17.13
C GLY A 157 13.31 -9.41 -15.93
N ARG A 158 13.79 -8.80 -14.83
CA ARG A 158 14.25 -9.50 -13.61
C ARG A 158 13.57 -9.01 -12.34
N PHE A 159 13.50 -7.69 -12.14
CA PHE A 159 12.84 -7.06 -11.00
C PHE A 159 12.34 -5.66 -11.39
N THR A 160 11.06 -5.39 -11.19
CA THR A 160 10.47 -4.07 -11.46
C THR A 160 10.30 -3.27 -10.18
N ALA A 161 10.89 -2.08 -10.11
CA ALA A 161 10.70 -1.14 -9.01
C ALA A 161 9.85 0.05 -9.47
N PHE A 162 8.69 0.28 -8.85
CA PHE A 162 7.82 1.41 -9.17
C PHE A 162 8.20 2.68 -8.39
N CYS A 163 7.98 3.82 -9.03
CA CYS A 163 7.88 5.09 -8.32
C CYS A 163 6.46 5.21 -7.75
N SER A 164 6.38 5.25 -6.43
CA SER A 164 5.12 5.17 -5.70
C SER A 164 5.22 5.87 -4.35
N TYR A 165 4.06 6.19 -3.77
CA TYR A 165 3.92 6.75 -2.43
C TYR A 165 2.53 6.47 -1.87
N GLU A 166 2.34 6.60 -0.56
CA GLU A 166 1.02 6.54 0.08
C GLU A 166 0.42 7.94 0.28
N TRP A 167 -0.84 8.13 -0.11
CA TRP A 167 -1.67 9.26 0.28
C TRP A 167 -2.56 8.87 1.47
N THR A 168 -2.41 9.58 2.59
CA THR A 168 -2.80 9.08 3.92
C THR A 168 -3.98 9.87 4.51
N SER A 169 -5.18 9.61 4.01
CA SER A 169 -6.38 10.28 4.54
C SER A 169 -7.01 9.51 5.69
N MET A 170 -7.15 10.17 6.84
CA MET A 170 -7.72 9.57 8.06
C MET A 170 -8.71 10.50 8.81
N PRO A 171 -9.70 11.13 8.13
CA PRO A 171 -10.64 12.04 8.78
C PRO A 171 -11.42 11.32 9.89
N ASP A 172 -11.42 11.89 11.10
CA ASP A 172 -12.02 11.29 12.29
C ASP A 172 -11.56 9.84 12.55
N ASN A 173 -10.29 9.52 12.24
CA ASN A 173 -9.71 8.17 12.34
C ASN A 173 -10.29 7.13 11.36
N ARG A 174 -11.07 7.55 10.37
CA ARG A 174 -11.58 6.69 9.29
C ARG A 174 -10.52 6.56 8.22
N ASN A 175 -9.92 5.38 8.09
CA ASN A 175 -8.78 5.16 7.22
C ASN A 175 -9.25 5.06 5.76
N LEU A 176 -8.76 5.99 4.96
CA LEU A 176 -9.09 6.19 3.55
C LEU A 176 -7.79 6.36 2.77
N HIS A 177 -6.86 5.42 2.92
CA HIS A 177 -5.53 5.58 2.32
C HIS A 177 -5.50 5.09 0.86
N ARG A 178 -4.53 5.57 0.09
CA ARG A 178 -4.28 5.13 -1.29
C ARG A 178 -2.79 5.07 -1.59
N ASN A 179 -2.32 3.95 -2.12
CA ASN A 179 -1.01 3.88 -2.74
C ASN A 179 -1.09 4.32 -4.20
N VAL A 180 -0.31 5.34 -4.56
CA VAL A 180 -0.26 5.90 -5.91
C VAL A 180 0.96 5.34 -6.63
N PHE A 181 0.73 4.76 -7.81
CA PHE A 181 1.78 4.16 -8.64
C PHE A 181 1.88 4.90 -9.98
N PHE A 182 3.10 5.22 -10.40
CA PHE A 182 3.36 5.80 -11.72
C PHE A 182 3.84 4.73 -12.69
N ARG A 183 3.33 4.79 -13.93
CA ARG A 183 3.73 3.89 -15.02
C ARG A 183 5.21 4.07 -15.41
N ASP A 184 5.70 5.30 -15.33
CA ASP A 184 7.06 5.68 -15.71
C ASP A 184 7.65 6.66 -14.69
N CYS A 185 8.76 6.27 -14.07
CA CYS A 185 9.51 7.09 -13.13
C CYS A 185 10.15 8.34 -13.75
N GLY A 186 10.32 8.38 -15.07
CA GLY A 186 10.73 9.59 -15.80
C GLY A 186 9.58 10.59 -15.98
N LYS A 187 8.34 10.21 -15.63
CA LYS A 187 7.11 11.00 -15.80
C LYS A 187 6.35 11.07 -14.48
N VAL A 188 6.90 11.85 -13.57
CA VAL A 188 6.37 12.10 -12.23
C VAL A 188 6.30 13.61 -11.97
N PRO A 189 5.38 14.07 -11.11
CA PRO A 189 5.37 15.46 -10.67
C PRO A 189 6.60 15.78 -9.80
N GLU A 190 6.93 17.06 -9.67
CA GLU A 190 8.01 17.53 -8.79
C GLU A 190 7.75 17.22 -7.31
N MET A 191 6.48 17.12 -6.91
CA MET A 191 6.06 16.72 -5.57
C MET A 191 4.82 15.81 -5.62
N PRO A 192 4.67 14.86 -4.68
CA PRO A 192 3.45 14.10 -4.52
C PRO A 192 2.30 15.00 -4.05
N TYR A 193 1.06 14.59 -4.32
CA TYR A 193 -0.12 15.20 -3.71
C TYR A 193 -0.35 14.53 -2.36
N SER A 194 -0.55 15.33 -1.31
CA SER A 194 -0.66 14.85 0.06
C SER A 194 -2.07 15.05 0.62
N ALA A 195 -2.44 14.25 1.61
CA ALA A 195 -3.62 14.45 2.44
C ALA A 195 -3.57 15.79 3.20
N LEU A 196 -2.39 16.40 3.34
CA LEU A 196 -2.22 17.78 3.84
C LEU A 196 -2.72 18.83 2.83
N ASN A 197 -2.86 18.49 1.54
CA ASN A 197 -3.53 19.34 0.56
C ASN A 197 -5.05 19.19 0.64
N SER A 198 -5.53 17.96 0.77
CA SER A 198 -6.94 17.62 0.97
C SER A 198 -7.06 16.18 1.45
N VAL A 199 -7.94 15.93 2.41
CA VAL A 199 -8.27 14.58 2.90
C VAL A 199 -9.33 13.88 2.04
N HIS A 200 -9.86 14.53 1.00
CA HIS A 200 -10.95 13.97 0.19
C HIS A 200 -10.43 13.22 -1.04
N PRO A 201 -10.81 11.95 -1.25
CA PRO A 201 -10.37 11.16 -2.41
C PRO A 201 -10.68 11.83 -3.76
N ALA A 202 -11.81 12.53 -3.87
CA ALA A 202 -12.18 13.24 -5.10
C ALA A 202 -11.18 14.34 -5.49
N GLU A 203 -10.50 14.98 -4.52
CA GLU A 203 -9.47 15.97 -4.83
C GLU A 203 -8.15 15.31 -5.24
N LEU A 204 -7.82 14.14 -4.67
CA LEU A 204 -6.72 13.31 -5.16
C LEU A 204 -6.98 12.89 -6.62
N TRP A 205 -8.17 12.40 -6.94
CA TRP A 205 -8.53 11.98 -8.30
C TRP A 205 -8.48 13.13 -9.31
N LYS A 206 -8.93 14.33 -8.90
CA LYS A 206 -8.82 15.55 -9.69
C LYS A 206 -7.36 15.92 -9.96
N TRP A 207 -6.49 15.80 -8.97
CA TRP A 207 -5.06 15.99 -9.16
C TRP A 207 -4.47 14.93 -10.12
N MET A 208 -4.85 13.65 -9.97
CA MET A 208 -4.43 12.58 -10.87
C MET A 208 -4.87 12.83 -12.32
N ASP A 209 -6.10 13.32 -12.53
CA ASP A 209 -6.57 13.72 -13.86
C ASP A 209 -5.75 14.89 -14.43
N GLY A 210 -5.25 15.79 -13.56
CA GLY A 210 -4.27 16.81 -13.92
C GLY A 210 -2.92 16.23 -14.34
N GLN A 211 -2.43 15.21 -13.63
CA GLN A 211 -1.19 14.49 -13.97
C GLN A 211 -1.28 13.83 -15.35
N ARG A 212 -2.41 13.19 -15.68
CA ARG A 212 -2.64 12.62 -17.02
C ARG A 212 -2.63 13.68 -18.12
N LYS A 213 -3.23 14.84 -17.88
CA LYS A 213 -3.16 15.98 -18.82
C LYS A 213 -1.73 16.50 -19.02
N ALA A 214 -0.88 16.37 -18.01
CA ALA A 214 0.54 16.70 -18.08
C ALA A 214 1.41 15.58 -18.71
N GLY A 215 0.80 14.45 -19.11
CA GLY A 215 1.48 13.34 -19.76
C GLY A 215 2.02 12.25 -18.82
N ASN A 216 1.69 12.32 -17.53
CA ASN A 216 2.03 11.30 -16.54
C ASN A 216 0.92 10.24 -16.49
N GLU A 217 1.28 8.96 -16.47
CA GLU A 217 0.33 7.86 -16.30
C GLU A 217 0.44 7.28 -14.89
N LEU A 218 -0.68 7.19 -14.20
CA LEU A 218 -0.75 6.79 -12.79
C LEU A 218 -2.09 6.14 -12.43
N LEU A 219 -2.08 5.32 -11.38
CA LEU A 219 -3.25 4.72 -10.75
C LEU A 219 -3.12 4.75 -9.22
N ALA A 220 -4.24 4.58 -8.54
CA ALA A 220 -4.30 4.43 -7.09
C ALA A 220 -4.82 3.03 -6.72
N ILE A 221 -4.30 2.50 -5.61
CA ILE A 221 -4.75 1.28 -4.95
C ILE A 221 -5.29 1.69 -3.58
N SER A 222 -6.61 1.64 -3.39
CA SER A 222 -7.19 1.96 -2.08
C SER A 222 -7.02 0.81 -1.10
N HIS A 223 -6.72 1.09 0.16
CA HIS A 223 -6.56 0.10 1.22
C HIS A 223 -7.22 0.56 2.52
N ASN A 224 -7.20 -0.30 3.54
CA ASN A 224 -7.85 -0.06 4.85
C ASN A 224 -9.36 0.13 4.76
N ALA A 225 -10.03 -0.51 3.80
CA ALA A 225 -11.48 -0.42 3.67
C ALA A 225 -12.20 -0.94 4.93
N ASN A 226 -11.72 -2.03 5.52
CA ASN A 226 -12.19 -2.57 6.80
C ASN A 226 -12.07 -1.57 7.98
N LEU A 227 -11.20 -0.56 7.85
CA LEU A 227 -10.95 0.49 8.84
C LEU A 227 -11.55 1.84 8.42
N SER A 228 -12.47 1.85 7.46
CA SER A 228 -13.04 3.08 6.89
C SER A 228 -14.35 3.53 7.54
N ASP A 229 -14.94 2.72 8.43
CA ASP A 229 -16.24 3.00 9.06
C ASP A 229 -17.36 3.29 8.02
N GLY A 230 -17.34 2.54 6.92
CA GLY A 230 -18.32 2.61 5.83
C GLY A 230 -18.00 3.65 4.76
N TRP A 231 -16.90 4.39 4.89
CA TRP A 231 -16.59 5.52 4.01
C TRP A 231 -15.82 5.13 2.75
N MET A 232 -15.25 3.92 2.68
CA MET A 232 -14.48 3.52 1.49
C MET A 232 -15.40 3.31 0.28
N TYR A 233 -16.57 2.71 0.48
CA TYR A 233 -17.52 2.34 -0.58
C TYR A 233 -18.93 2.91 -0.33
N PRO A 234 -19.10 4.25 -0.32
CA PRO A 234 -20.40 4.86 -0.10
C PRO A 234 -21.37 4.63 -1.28
N THR A 235 -22.66 4.48 -1.03
CA THR A 235 -23.67 4.33 -2.10
C THR A 235 -24.45 5.62 -2.37
N ASP A 236 -24.59 6.49 -1.38
CA ASP A 236 -25.52 7.62 -1.45
C ASP A 236 -24.81 8.95 -1.65
N VAL A 237 -23.87 9.28 -0.77
CA VAL A 237 -23.12 10.54 -0.80
C VAL A 237 -21.61 10.31 -0.71
N ASP A 238 -20.83 11.18 -1.35
CA ASP A 238 -19.37 11.15 -1.27
C ASP A 238 -18.85 11.77 0.04
N SER A 239 -17.52 11.80 0.20
CA SER A 239 -16.85 12.37 1.39
C SER A 239 -17.08 13.88 1.60
N LEU A 240 -17.70 14.57 0.63
CA LEU A 240 -18.09 15.97 0.71
C LEU A 240 -19.61 16.14 0.95
N GLY A 241 -20.33 15.04 1.15
CA GLY A 241 -21.78 15.04 1.33
C GLY A 241 -22.58 15.24 0.04
N ARG A 242 -21.94 15.15 -1.13
CA ARG A 242 -22.61 15.32 -2.43
C ARG A 242 -23.21 14.00 -2.88
N PRO A 243 -24.40 13.97 -3.48
CA PRO A 243 -24.96 12.75 -4.05
C PRO A 243 -24.00 12.11 -5.04
N ILE A 244 -23.84 10.78 -4.96
CA ILE A 244 -23.03 10.05 -5.93
C ILE A 244 -23.72 10.09 -7.29
N ASP A 245 -22.97 10.44 -8.33
CA ASP A 245 -23.45 10.50 -9.70
C ASP A 245 -22.51 9.77 -10.66
N ALA A 246 -22.85 9.78 -11.95
CA ALA A 246 -22.05 9.15 -12.99
C ALA A 246 -20.64 9.76 -13.07
N ALA A 247 -20.48 11.08 -12.90
CA ALA A 247 -19.18 11.74 -12.99
C ALA A 247 -18.25 11.33 -11.84
N TRP A 248 -18.79 11.22 -10.62
CA TRP A 248 -18.05 10.69 -9.48
C TRP A 248 -17.65 9.23 -9.70
N ALA A 249 -18.59 8.39 -10.16
CA ALA A 249 -18.34 6.98 -10.41
C ALA A 249 -17.26 6.77 -11.48
N GLU A 250 -17.32 7.52 -12.58
CA GLU A 250 -16.28 7.50 -13.62
C GLU A 250 -14.94 7.99 -13.10
N SER A 251 -14.91 9.06 -12.28
CA SER A 251 -13.68 9.56 -11.68
C SER A 251 -13.01 8.52 -10.81
N ARG A 252 -13.78 7.82 -9.96
CA ARG A 252 -13.25 6.71 -9.16
C ARG A 252 -12.71 5.59 -10.05
N VAL A 253 -13.52 5.09 -10.98
CA VAL A 253 -13.18 3.96 -11.86
C VAL A 253 -11.92 4.21 -12.69
N ARG A 254 -11.66 5.46 -13.08
CA ARG A 254 -10.42 5.84 -13.79
C ARG A 254 -9.21 5.86 -12.87
N ASN A 255 -9.38 6.27 -11.60
CA ASN A 255 -8.26 6.55 -10.70
C ASN A 255 -7.92 5.39 -9.77
N GLU A 256 -8.92 4.79 -9.13
CA GLU A 256 -8.78 3.65 -8.21
C GLU A 256 -9.06 2.36 -8.96
N ARG A 257 -8.04 1.84 -9.65
CA ARG A 257 -8.18 0.64 -10.49
C ARG A 257 -8.23 -0.63 -9.67
N LEU A 258 -7.50 -0.66 -8.56
CA LEU A 258 -7.32 -1.81 -7.69
C LEU A 258 -7.68 -1.46 -6.25
N ILE A 259 -7.99 -2.48 -5.46
CA ILE A 259 -8.10 -2.39 -4.00
C ILE A 259 -7.21 -3.43 -3.34
N GLU A 260 -6.62 -3.07 -2.21
CA GLU A 260 -5.93 -4.01 -1.35
C GLU A 260 -6.95 -4.76 -0.49
N ILE A 261 -7.05 -6.06 -0.71
CA ILE A 261 -8.07 -6.90 -0.07
C ILE A 261 -7.60 -7.54 1.23
N LYS A 262 -6.28 -7.51 1.50
CA LYS A 262 -5.67 -8.04 2.71
C LYS A 262 -4.32 -7.37 2.99
N GLN A 263 -4.08 -7.12 4.27
CA GLN A 263 -2.79 -6.71 4.82
C GLN A 263 -2.57 -7.28 6.24
N ILE A 264 -1.58 -6.80 6.99
CA ILE A 264 -1.33 -7.26 8.37
C ILE A 264 -2.49 -6.92 9.31
N LYS A 265 -3.19 -5.80 9.06
CA LYS A 265 -4.41 -5.33 9.75
C LYS A 265 -5.68 -6.01 9.21
N GLY A 266 -5.56 -7.29 8.83
CA GLY A 266 -6.68 -8.14 8.43
C GLY A 266 -7.11 -8.02 6.97
N GLN A 267 -8.29 -8.58 6.67
CA GLN A 267 -8.89 -8.56 5.33
C GLN A 267 -10.00 -7.52 5.19
N SER A 268 -10.15 -7.02 3.96
CA SER A 268 -11.17 -6.08 3.47
C SER A 268 -12.11 -6.72 2.44
N GLU A 269 -12.13 -8.04 2.34
CA GLU A 269 -12.95 -8.83 1.43
C GLU A 269 -14.41 -8.88 1.87
N THR A 270 -14.69 -9.37 3.09
CA THR A 270 -16.04 -9.52 3.63
C THR A 270 -16.10 -9.51 5.16
N HIS A 271 -17.30 -9.53 5.72
CA HIS A 271 -17.53 -9.61 7.16
C HIS A 271 -18.69 -10.60 7.45
N PRO A 272 -18.73 -11.31 8.60
CA PRO A 272 -19.79 -12.26 8.91
C PRO A 272 -21.21 -11.67 8.88
N LEU A 273 -21.35 -10.39 9.26
CA LEU A 273 -22.63 -9.67 9.17
C LEU A 273 -23.07 -9.35 7.73
N LEU A 274 -22.15 -9.37 6.77
CA LEU A 274 -22.45 -9.14 5.34
C LEU A 274 -22.60 -10.45 4.56
N SER A 275 -21.91 -11.51 5.00
CA SER A 275 -21.88 -12.83 4.36
C SER A 275 -22.16 -13.95 5.37
N PRO A 276 -23.36 -14.00 5.99
CA PRO A 276 -23.63 -14.94 7.10
C PRO A 276 -23.61 -16.42 6.71
N ASN A 277 -23.71 -16.73 5.41
CA ASN A 277 -23.67 -18.10 4.88
C ASN A 277 -22.27 -18.52 4.41
N ASP A 278 -21.27 -17.67 4.55
CA ASP A 278 -19.88 -17.96 4.18
C ASP A 278 -19.09 -18.33 5.44
N GLU A 279 -18.67 -19.59 5.53
CA GLU A 279 -17.91 -20.14 6.66
C GLU A 279 -16.52 -19.50 6.83
N PHE A 280 -15.98 -18.86 5.79
CA PHE A 280 -14.69 -18.15 5.83
C PHE A 280 -14.84 -16.65 6.06
N SER A 281 -16.07 -16.13 6.18
CA SER A 281 -16.31 -14.68 6.35
C SER A 281 -15.69 -14.07 7.61
N SER A 282 -15.34 -14.90 8.61
CA SER A 282 -14.66 -14.48 9.84
C SER A 282 -13.13 -14.59 9.78
N PHE A 283 -12.55 -14.93 8.63
CA PHE A 283 -11.09 -14.98 8.47
C PHE A 283 -10.47 -13.59 8.65
N ALA A 284 -9.40 -13.51 9.46
CA ALA A 284 -8.55 -12.33 9.65
C ALA A 284 -9.31 -11.00 9.80
N ILE A 285 -10.32 -10.98 10.66
CA ILE A 285 -11.12 -9.77 10.91
C ILE A 285 -10.39 -8.85 11.88
N TRP A 286 -10.11 -7.64 11.40
CA TRP A 286 -9.76 -6.51 12.25
C TRP A 286 -10.99 -5.68 12.54
N SER A 287 -11.15 -5.24 13.79
CA SER A 287 -12.41 -4.64 14.25
C SER A 287 -12.27 -3.28 14.91
N VAL A 288 -11.08 -2.68 14.99
CA VAL A 288 -10.87 -1.38 15.66
C VAL A 288 -10.34 -0.33 14.68
N LEU A 289 -10.76 0.94 14.82
CA LEU A 289 -10.15 2.03 14.07
C LEU A 289 -8.80 2.41 14.69
N LEU A 290 -7.84 2.76 13.84
CA LEU A 290 -6.52 3.21 14.28
C LEU A 290 -6.62 4.56 14.99
N GLY A 291 -5.75 4.81 15.97
CA GLY A 291 -5.73 6.08 16.72
C GLY A 291 -6.83 6.23 17.76
N LEU A 292 -7.76 5.28 17.87
CA LEU A 292 -8.73 5.23 18.96
C LEU A 292 -8.18 4.40 20.14
N PRO A 293 -8.55 4.74 21.40
CA PRO A 293 -8.27 3.90 22.56
C PRO A 293 -8.77 2.46 22.36
N ALA A 294 -8.07 1.47 22.92
CA ALA A 294 -8.44 0.05 22.82
C ALA A 294 -9.87 -0.23 23.35
N GLU A 295 -10.36 0.62 24.24
CA GLU A 295 -11.69 0.54 24.86
C GLU A 295 -12.80 1.12 23.97
N SER A 296 -12.46 1.77 22.86
CA SER A 296 -13.43 2.44 21.96
C SER A 296 -14.37 1.47 21.24
N GLY A 297 -14.10 0.17 21.33
CA GLY A 297 -14.96 -0.87 20.77
C GLY A 297 -14.70 -1.11 19.29
N ARG A 298 -15.73 -1.60 18.59
CA ARG A 298 -15.62 -2.06 17.20
C ARG A 298 -15.93 -0.94 16.20
N VAL A 299 -15.46 -1.08 14.95
CA VAL A 299 -15.91 -0.28 13.80
C VAL A 299 -17.44 -0.29 13.76
N ASP A 300 -18.06 0.89 13.84
CA ASP A 300 -19.50 1.05 13.98
C ASP A 300 -20.23 0.64 12.69
N LYS A 301 -19.74 1.12 11.54
CA LYS A 301 -20.35 0.85 10.24
C LYS A 301 -19.53 -0.12 9.38
N ILE A 302 -20.07 -1.33 9.25
CA ILE A 302 -19.51 -2.38 8.40
C ILE A 302 -19.96 -2.23 6.94
N VAL A 303 -21.18 -1.75 6.71
CA VAL A 303 -21.70 -1.47 5.36
C VAL A 303 -20.91 -0.30 4.77
N GLY A 304 -20.30 -0.51 3.60
CA GLY A 304 -19.41 0.43 2.93
C GLY A 304 -17.92 0.18 3.19
N SER A 305 -17.57 -0.85 3.97
CA SER A 305 -16.19 -1.14 4.39
C SER A 305 -15.57 -2.38 3.73
N TYR A 306 -16.33 -3.16 2.96
CA TYR A 306 -15.87 -4.46 2.43
C TYR A 306 -16.12 -4.61 0.94
N ALA A 307 -15.11 -5.13 0.24
CA ALA A 307 -15.08 -5.15 -1.21
C ALA A 307 -16.15 -6.05 -1.84
N ARG A 308 -16.49 -7.20 -1.23
CA ARG A 308 -17.56 -8.08 -1.74
C ARG A 308 -18.91 -7.37 -1.75
N GLN A 309 -19.20 -6.63 -0.69
CA GLN A 309 -20.42 -5.82 -0.62
C GLN A 309 -20.38 -4.67 -1.62
N ALA A 310 -19.24 -3.98 -1.77
CA ALA A 310 -19.07 -2.94 -2.78
C ALA A 310 -19.30 -3.45 -4.21
N LEU A 311 -18.83 -4.65 -4.56
CA LEU A 311 -19.10 -5.27 -5.86
C LEU A 311 -20.60 -5.49 -6.10
N LYS A 312 -21.31 -6.02 -5.09
CA LYS A 312 -22.77 -6.21 -5.14
C LYS A 312 -23.51 -4.89 -5.30
N ASP A 313 -23.14 -3.90 -4.52
CA ASP A 313 -23.77 -2.57 -4.55
C ASP A 313 -23.48 -1.86 -5.87
N GLY A 314 -22.27 -2.03 -6.41
CA GLY A 314 -21.91 -1.53 -7.74
C GLY A 314 -22.78 -2.10 -8.86
N LEU A 315 -23.10 -3.39 -8.83
CA LEU A 315 -24.04 -4.01 -9.77
C LEU A 315 -25.45 -3.42 -9.61
N ALA A 316 -25.95 -3.30 -8.37
CA ALA A 316 -27.26 -2.70 -8.11
C ALA A 316 -27.34 -1.24 -8.57
N MET A 317 -26.28 -0.45 -8.35
CA MET A 317 -26.17 0.92 -8.85
C MET A 317 -26.14 0.96 -10.38
N GLN A 318 -25.49 -0.01 -11.04
CA GLN A 318 -25.50 -0.10 -12.50
C GLN A 318 -26.93 -0.25 -13.03
N ASP A 319 -27.68 -1.18 -12.45
CA ASP A 319 -29.04 -1.52 -12.93
C ASP A 319 -30.05 -0.41 -12.62
N THR A 320 -29.91 0.26 -11.48
CA THR A 320 -30.90 1.25 -11.01
C THR A 320 -30.56 2.70 -11.36
N ARG A 321 -29.26 3.03 -11.51
CA ARG A 321 -28.76 4.40 -11.69
C ARG A 321 -27.91 4.58 -12.94
N GLY A 322 -27.56 3.49 -13.64
CA GLY A 322 -26.82 3.53 -14.91
C GLY A 322 -25.29 3.66 -14.78
N PHE A 323 -24.73 3.57 -13.57
CA PHE A 323 -23.28 3.66 -13.35
C PHE A 323 -22.82 2.73 -12.22
N ASN A 324 -21.54 2.32 -12.25
CA ASN A 324 -20.96 1.41 -11.26
C ASN A 324 -19.56 1.91 -10.84
N PRO A 325 -19.41 2.48 -9.64
CA PRO A 325 -18.12 2.98 -9.15
C PRO A 325 -17.18 1.88 -8.65
N TYR A 326 -17.69 0.67 -8.40
CA TYR A 326 -16.98 -0.42 -7.72
C TYR A 326 -16.51 -1.53 -8.65
N LYS A 327 -16.24 -1.18 -9.92
CA LYS A 327 -15.55 -2.05 -10.86
C LYS A 327 -14.04 -1.94 -10.63
N PHE A 328 -13.47 -2.71 -9.70
CA PHE A 328 -12.04 -2.72 -9.40
C PHE A 328 -11.43 -4.13 -9.52
N GLY A 329 -10.10 -4.19 -9.64
CA GLY A 329 -9.33 -5.42 -9.48
C GLY A 329 -8.86 -5.59 -8.03
N PHE A 330 -8.28 -6.75 -7.73
CA PHE A 330 -7.81 -7.09 -6.39
C PHE A 330 -6.28 -7.19 -6.35
N GLY A 331 -5.69 -6.59 -5.33
CA GLY A 331 -4.33 -6.85 -4.87
C GLY A 331 -4.34 -7.20 -3.39
N ALA A 332 -3.21 -7.63 -2.86
CA ALA A 332 -2.96 -7.76 -1.43
C ALA A 332 -1.52 -7.34 -1.14
N ALA A 333 -1.25 -6.91 0.08
CA ALA A 333 0.03 -6.26 0.39
C ALA A 333 0.30 -6.34 1.90
N ALA A 334 1.21 -5.53 2.42
CA ALA A 334 1.61 -5.63 3.82
C ALA A 334 1.15 -4.50 4.74
N ASP A 335 1.38 -3.25 4.35
CA ASP A 335 1.40 -2.13 5.30
C ASP A 335 2.41 -2.40 6.45
N SER A 336 3.55 -3.02 6.11
CA SER A 336 4.61 -3.33 7.08
C SER A 336 5.49 -2.10 7.29
N HIS A 337 5.76 -1.78 8.56
CA HIS A 337 6.62 -0.68 8.99
C HIS A 337 8.07 -1.11 9.25
N ASN A 338 8.40 -2.35 8.92
CA ASN A 338 9.72 -2.94 9.14
C ASN A 338 10.69 -2.80 7.95
N THR A 339 10.31 -2.12 6.86
CA THR A 339 11.00 -2.13 5.55
C THR A 339 10.98 -3.49 4.84
N GLY A 340 10.87 -4.59 5.58
CA GLY A 340 10.61 -5.94 5.07
C GLY A 340 9.22 -6.44 5.48
N THR A 341 8.67 -7.37 4.70
CA THR A 341 7.32 -7.91 4.90
C THR A 341 7.34 -9.38 5.31
N PRO A 342 6.64 -9.78 6.39
CA PRO A 342 6.39 -11.18 6.72
C PRO A 342 5.12 -11.73 6.04
N TYR A 343 5.28 -12.48 4.95
CA TYR A 343 4.15 -13.08 4.21
C TYR A 343 3.64 -14.40 4.77
N ARG A 344 4.32 -14.99 5.76
CA ARG A 344 3.99 -16.32 6.28
C ARG A 344 4.26 -16.42 7.77
N GLN A 345 3.46 -17.24 8.44
CA GLN A 345 3.59 -17.42 9.88
C GLN A 345 4.91 -18.10 10.30
N GLU A 346 5.43 -19.00 9.47
CA GLU A 346 6.72 -19.69 9.70
C GLU A 346 7.94 -18.75 9.77
N ASN A 347 7.83 -17.56 9.17
CA ASN A 347 8.89 -16.54 9.14
C ASN A 347 8.31 -15.16 9.53
N PHE A 348 7.43 -15.16 10.54
CA PHE A 348 6.79 -13.93 11.00
C PHE A 348 7.69 -13.22 12.01
N PHE A 349 8.22 -12.07 11.61
CA PHE A 349 9.07 -11.20 12.42
C PHE A 349 8.36 -9.90 12.85
N GLY A 350 7.04 -9.85 12.72
CA GLY A 350 6.27 -8.63 13.00
C GLY A 350 6.17 -7.66 11.81
N GLY A 351 5.22 -6.75 11.89
CA GLY A 351 5.01 -5.62 10.98
C GLY A 351 5.34 -4.25 11.61
N HIS A 352 5.44 -4.15 12.94
CA HIS A 352 5.53 -2.89 13.70
C HIS A 352 6.75 -2.84 14.65
N ALA A 353 7.93 -3.20 14.14
CA ALA A 353 9.23 -2.96 14.74
C ALA A 353 9.33 -3.25 16.25
N GLN A 354 9.34 -2.22 17.10
CA GLN A 354 9.50 -2.37 18.55
C GLN A 354 8.26 -2.96 19.22
N GLU A 355 7.09 -2.83 18.62
CA GLU A 355 5.82 -3.30 19.18
C GLU A 355 5.63 -4.81 18.97
N ASP A 356 6.17 -5.41 17.91
CA ASP A 356 5.92 -6.84 17.63
C ASP A 356 7.11 -7.63 17.08
N GLY A 357 8.29 -7.01 17.01
CA GLY A 357 9.52 -7.62 16.50
C GLY A 357 10.11 -8.73 17.36
N SER A 358 9.53 -9.02 18.53
CA SER A 358 9.87 -10.16 19.36
C SER A 358 8.61 -10.89 19.84
N ILE A 359 8.71 -12.20 20.05
CA ILE A 359 7.59 -13.01 20.57
C ILE A 359 7.14 -12.48 21.94
N GLU A 360 8.08 -12.12 22.82
CA GLU A 360 7.77 -11.60 24.15
C GLU A 360 6.98 -10.29 24.06
N THR A 361 7.44 -9.35 23.25
CA THR A 361 6.76 -8.06 23.08
C THR A 361 5.39 -8.24 22.46
N ARG A 362 5.27 -9.01 21.38
CA ARG A 362 3.99 -9.29 20.73
C ARG A 362 3.00 -9.95 21.68
N MET A 363 3.43 -10.96 22.43
CA MET A 363 2.54 -11.73 23.32
C MET A 363 2.23 -11.04 24.65
N SER A 364 2.87 -9.90 24.95
CA SER A 364 2.56 -9.10 26.14
C SER A 364 1.15 -8.49 26.11
N GLY A 365 0.54 -8.35 24.92
CA GLY A 365 -0.80 -7.79 24.76
C GLY A 365 -0.90 -6.29 25.05
N HIS A 366 0.21 -5.55 24.94
CA HIS A 366 0.15 -4.10 24.92
C HIS A 366 -0.59 -3.61 23.67
N ASN A 367 -1.15 -2.42 23.78
CA ASN A 367 -1.78 -1.71 22.68
C ASN A 367 -1.01 -0.43 22.42
N PHE A 368 -0.70 -0.17 21.15
CA PHE A 368 -0.06 1.07 20.71
C PHE A 368 -0.89 1.71 19.60
N ALA A 369 -1.30 2.97 19.78
CA ALA A 369 -2.13 3.69 18.81
C ALA A 369 -3.42 2.95 18.37
N GLY A 370 -4.04 2.18 19.27
CA GLY A 370 -5.23 1.39 18.98
C GLY A 370 -4.93 0.00 18.39
N ILE A 371 -3.67 -0.31 18.11
CA ILE A 371 -3.22 -1.58 17.55
C ILE A 371 -2.85 -2.55 18.67
N ASP A 372 -3.56 -3.67 18.74
CA ASP A 372 -3.12 -4.86 19.48
C ASP A 372 -2.47 -5.83 18.50
N VAL A 373 -1.14 -5.81 18.48
CA VAL A 373 -0.27 -6.53 17.53
C VAL A 373 -0.41 -8.06 17.58
N ARG A 374 -1.12 -8.61 18.57
CA ARG A 374 -1.45 -10.04 18.61
C ARG A 374 -2.43 -10.43 17.51
N TYR A 375 -3.30 -9.51 17.11
CA TYR A 375 -4.30 -9.74 16.06
C TYR A 375 -3.78 -9.48 14.65
N GLU A 376 -2.53 -9.05 14.51
CA GLU A 376 -1.92 -8.89 13.20
C GLU A 376 -1.61 -10.23 12.58
N GLU A 377 -1.91 -10.32 11.30
CA GLU A 377 -1.72 -11.54 10.53
C GLU A 377 -0.52 -11.38 9.58
N PRO A 378 0.03 -12.48 9.04
CA PRO A 378 0.93 -12.39 7.91
C PRO A 378 0.33 -11.56 6.76
N ALA A 379 1.18 -10.79 6.10
CA ALA A 379 0.83 -9.92 5.00
C ALA A 379 0.25 -10.69 3.79
N GLY A 380 -0.45 -9.97 2.94
CA GLY A 380 -0.83 -10.44 1.61
C GLY A 380 0.23 -10.13 0.55
N LEU A 381 0.02 -10.63 -0.66
CA LEU A 381 0.89 -10.39 -1.82
C LEU A 381 0.04 -10.18 -3.07
N THR A 382 0.47 -9.29 -3.96
CA THR A 382 -0.24 -9.00 -5.21
C THR A 382 0.32 -9.84 -6.35
N GLY A 383 -0.55 -10.59 -7.01
CA GLY A 383 -0.28 -11.23 -8.29
C GLY A 383 -0.77 -10.38 -9.46
N VAL A 384 0.03 -10.28 -10.52
CA VAL A 384 -0.27 -9.54 -11.75
C VAL A 384 -0.04 -10.45 -12.95
N TRP A 385 -1.04 -10.59 -13.82
CA TRP A 385 -0.89 -11.27 -15.10
C TRP A 385 -0.45 -10.27 -16.17
N ALA A 386 0.85 -10.28 -16.52
CA ALA A 386 1.42 -9.35 -17.49
C ALA A 386 2.24 -10.08 -18.56
N GLU A 387 2.39 -9.45 -19.73
CA GLU A 387 3.15 -10.01 -20.85
C GLU A 387 4.66 -10.14 -20.51
N GLU A 388 5.21 -9.22 -19.73
CA GLU A 388 6.63 -9.22 -19.33
C GLU A 388 6.85 -8.50 -17.98
N ASN A 389 7.99 -8.73 -17.32
CA ASN A 389 8.37 -8.05 -16.08
C ASN A 389 8.97 -6.66 -16.38
N THR A 390 8.14 -5.72 -16.83
CA THR A 390 8.52 -4.32 -17.02
C THR A 390 7.52 -3.41 -16.34
N ARG A 391 7.94 -2.20 -15.91
CA ARG A 391 7.03 -1.18 -15.34
C ARG A 391 5.79 -0.97 -16.20
N ALA A 392 6.01 -0.82 -17.51
CA ALA A 392 4.96 -0.61 -18.49
C ALA A 392 3.97 -1.78 -18.51
N SER A 393 4.44 -3.02 -18.71
CA SER A 393 3.57 -4.19 -18.84
C SER A 393 2.83 -4.51 -17.53
N LEU A 394 3.52 -4.44 -16.39
CA LEU A 394 2.91 -4.64 -15.07
C LEU A 394 1.89 -3.56 -14.73
N PHE A 395 2.20 -2.28 -14.97
CA PHE A 395 1.26 -1.18 -14.79
C PHE A 395 0.04 -1.32 -15.70
N ASP A 396 0.24 -1.66 -16.97
CA ASP A 396 -0.85 -1.82 -17.92
C ASP A 396 -1.75 -2.99 -17.53
N ALA A 397 -1.20 -4.08 -17.01
CA ALA A 397 -1.97 -5.19 -16.44
C ALA A 397 -2.74 -4.80 -15.17
N MET A 398 -2.11 -4.06 -14.24
CA MET A 398 -2.79 -3.47 -13.07
C MET A 398 -3.94 -2.54 -13.50
N ASN A 399 -3.70 -1.71 -14.52
CA ASN A 399 -4.71 -0.83 -15.08
C ASN A 399 -5.86 -1.61 -15.74
N ARG A 400 -5.60 -2.73 -16.42
CA ARG A 400 -6.62 -3.66 -16.94
C ARG A 400 -7.31 -4.49 -15.85
N ARG A 401 -6.81 -4.46 -14.61
CA ARG A 401 -7.31 -5.22 -13.44
C ARG A 401 -7.05 -6.72 -13.54
N GLU A 402 -6.00 -7.11 -14.25
CA GLU A 402 -5.59 -8.50 -14.39
C GLU A 402 -4.70 -8.91 -13.22
N THR A 403 -5.28 -8.77 -12.02
CA THR A 403 -4.57 -8.92 -10.75
C THR A 403 -5.38 -9.78 -9.79
N PHE A 404 -4.69 -10.36 -8.81
CA PHE A 404 -5.30 -11.12 -7.73
C PHE A 404 -4.51 -10.93 -6.44
N GLY A 405 -5.19 -11.01 -5.30
CA GLY A 405 -4.56 -11.01 -3.98
C GLY A 405 -4.39 -12.44 -3.45
N VAL A 406 -3.28 -12.70 -2.77
CA VAL A 406 -3.05 -13.94 -2.01
C VAL A 406 -2.66 -13.60 -0.57
N SER A 407 -2.90 -14.52 0.37
CA SER A 407 -2.54 -14.36 1.79
C SER A 407 -1.06 -14.66 2.09
N GLY A 408 -0.17 -14.47 1.10
CA GLY A 408 1.26 -14.74 1.18
C GLY A 408 1.83 -15.89 0.33
N PRO A 409 1.12 -17.01 0.04
CA PRO A 409 1.68 -18.05 -0.82
C PRO A 409 1.65 -17.61 -2.29
N HIS A 410 2.67 -17.97 -3.08
CA HIS A 410 2.76 -17.61 -4.52
C HIS A 410 1.89 -18.53 -5.39
N ILE A 411 0.62 -18.69 -5.03
CA ILE A 411 -0.34 -19.50 -5.78
C ILE A 411 -0.74 -18.71 -7.03
N LYS A 412 -0.59 -19.33 -8.20
CA LYS A 412 -1.05 -18.76 -9.47
C LYS A 412 -2.52 -19.12 -9.66
N VAL A 413 -3.39 -18.10 -9.68
CA VAL A 413 -4.81 -18.27 -9.96
C VAL A 413 -5.18 -17.46 -11.18
N ARG A 414 -5.95 -18.06 -12.09
CA ARG A 414 -6.47 -17.41 -13.29
C ARG A 414 -7.88 -17.90 -13.55
N LEU A 415 -8.79 -16.96 -13.79
CA LEU A 415 -10.19 -17.24 -14.05
C LEU A 415 -10.62 -16.45 -15.28
N PHE A 416 -11.34 -17.11 -16.17
CA PHE A 416 -12.01 -16.50 -17.32
C PHE A 416 -13.49 -16.74 -17.18
N GLY A 417 -14.30 -15.70 -17.40
CA GLY A 417 -15.76 -15.77 -17.30
C GLY A 417 -16.41 -14.74 -18.22
N GLY A 418 -17.44 -15.16 -18.93
CA GLY A 418 -18.10 -14.38 -19.98
C GLY A 418 -19.22 -15.18 -20.63
N TRP A 419 -20.21 -14.49 -21.17
CA TRP A 419 -21.40 -15.13 -21.78
C TRP A 419 -21.11 -15.74 -23.15
N ASP A 420 -20.08 -15.24 -23.84
CA ASP A 420 -19.77 -15.58 -25.23
C ASP A 420 -18.59 -16.56 -25.38
N TYR A 421 -18.13 -17.18 -24.29
CA TYR A 421 -17.09 -18.21 -24.38
C TYR A 421 -17.62 -19.51 -24.98
N ASP A 422 -16.85 -20.10 -25.88
CA ASP A 422 -17.15 -21.43 -26.43
C ASP A 422 -17.13 -22.48 -25.30
N GLN A 423 -18.15 -23.34 -25.26
CA GLN A 423 -18.23 -24.46 -24.31
C GLN A 423 -17.08 -25.45 -24.48
N GLN A 424 -16.43 -25.48 -25.65
CA GLN A 424 -15.29 -26.34 -25.94
C GLN A 424 -13.93 -25.66 -25.69
N LEU A 425 -13.92 -24.41 -25.21
CA LEU A 425 -12.70 -23.61 -25.05
C LEU A 425 -11.58 -24.38 -24.32
N LEU A 426 -11.91 -25.07 -23.22
CA LEU A 426 -10.91 -25.79 -22.41
C LEU A 426 -10.31 -27.04 -23.09
N ASN A 427 -10.91 -27.53 -24.17
CA ASN A 427 -10.40 -28.67 -24.93
C ASN A 427 -9.33 -28.24 -25.96
N ASP A 428 -9.21 -26.94 -26.21
CA ASP A 428 -8.27 -26.40 -27.17
C ASP A 428 -6.85 -26.28 -26.59
N GLY A 429 -5.84 -26.68 -27.36
CA GLY A 429 -4.44 -26.55 -26.95
C GLY A 429 -3.97 -25.10 -26.74
N ASP A 430 -4.70 -24.15 -27.30
CA ASP A 430 -4.49 -22.70 -27.22
C ASP A 430 -5.61 -21.96 -26.48
N TRP A 431 -6.33 -22.66 -25.58
CA TRP A 431 -7.48 -22.11 -24.85
C TRP A 431 -7.18 -20.79 -24.13
N ILE A 432 -5.96 -20.62 -23.62
CA ILE A 432 -5.54 -19.38 -22.95
C ILE A 432 -5.53 -18.20 -23.91
N THR A 433 -5.00 -18.41 -25.12
CA THR A 433 -4.95 -17.39 -26.16
C THR A 433 -6.36 -17.00 -26.59
N LYS A 434 -7.26 -17.98 -26.72
CA LYS A 434 -8.66 -17.79 -27.10
C LYS A 434 -9.51 -17.16 -25.99
N ALA A 435 -9.08 -17.30 -24.74
CA ALA A 435 -9.79 -16.74 -23.60
C ALA A 435 -9.55 -15.24 -23.42
N TYR A 436 -8.48 -14.69 -24.01
CA TYR A 436 -8.22 -13.25 -24.13
C TYR A 436 -8.81 -12.68 -25.42
#